data_AF-A0A3B8NUL3-F1
#
_entry.id   AF-A0A3B8NUL3-F1
#
_cell.length_a   1.000
_cell.length_b   1.000
_cell.length_c   1.000
_cell.angle_alpha   90.00
_cell.angle_beta   90.00
_cell.angle_gamma   90.00
#
_symmetry.space_group_name_H-M   'P 1'
#
loop_
_entity.id
_entity.type
_entity.pdbx_description
1 polymer ?
#
loop_
_entity_poly.entity_id
_entity_poly.type
_entity_poly.pdbx_seq_one_letter_code
_entity_poly.pdbx_strand_id
1 'polypeptide(L)' 'DGKVGSPCGACREYMMQLDRDSGEIEILTDLETEQTVRLKELLPNWWGKERFADFPKMFRE' A
#
# COMPACT_ATOMS: atom_id res chain seq x y z
N ASP A 1 11.72 -4.00 -21.37
CA ASP A 1 13.17 -3.97 -21.06
C ASP A 1 13.48 -4.40 -19.62
N GLY A 2 12.51 -4.95 -18.87
CA GLY A 2 12.75 -5.49 -17.52
C GLY A 2 12.96 -4.43 -16.44
N LYS A 3 12.72 -3.14 -16.75
CA LYS A 3 12.86 -2.05 -15.79
C LYS A 3 11.72 -2.02 -14.78
N VAL A 4 12.05 -1.56 -13.58
CA VAL A 4 11.09 -1.32 -12.51
C VAL A 4 10.12 -0.21 -12.93
N GLY A 5 8.83 -0.48 -12.78
CA GLY A 5 7.77 0.49 -13.01
C GLY A 5 7.04 0.80 -11.71
N SER A 6 6.96 2.09 -11.35
CA SER A 6 6.11 2.50 -10.23
C SER A 6 4.64 2.19 -10.51
N PRO A 7 3.86 1.71 -9.52
CA PRO A 7 2.44 1.44 -9.71
C PRO A 7 1.69 2.71 -10.11
N CYS A 8 0.72 2.60 -11.02
CA CYS A 8 -0.15 3.71 -11.37
C CYS A 8 -1.12 4.06 -10.23
N GLY A 9 -1.80 5.19 -10.31
CA GLY A 9 -2.73 5.65 -9.27
C GLY A 9 -3.82 4.62 -8.93
N ALA A 10 -4.41 3.98 -9.95
CA ALA A 10 -5.43 2.94 -9.75
C ALA A 10 -4.89 1.72 -8.99
N CYS A 11 -3.67 1.27 -9.31
CA CYS A 11 -3.03 0.18 -8.59
C CYS A 11 -2.73 0.54 -7.14
N ARG A 12 -2.25 1.76 -6.87
CA ARG A 12 -1.99 2.24 -5.50
C ARG A 12 -3.27 2.24 -4.66
N GLU A 13 -4.35 2.77 -5.22
CA GLU A 13 -5.65 2.81 -4.56
C GLU A 13 -6.21 1.41 -4.31
N TYR A 14 -6.08 0.49 -5.28
CA TYR A 14 -6.50 -0.89 -5.10
C TYR A 14 -5.71 -1.60 -3.99
N MET A 15 -4.38 -1.46 -3.99
CA MET A 15 -3.53 -2.07 -2.96
C MET A 15 -3.84 -1.54 -1.55
N MET A 16 -4.12 -0.24 -1.39
CA MET A 16 -4.49 0.34 -0.09
C MET A 16 -5.77 -0.24 0.51
N GLN A 17 -6.66 -0.80 -0.31
CA GLN A 17 -7.94 -1.37 0.13
C GLN A 17 -7.86 -2.83 0.60
N LEU A 18 -6.73 -3.52 0.41
CA LEU A 18 -6.62 -4.96 0.65
C LEU A 18 -6.63 -5.31 2.15
N ASP A 19 -6.00 -4.48 2.96
CA ASP A 19 -5.83 -4.70 4.41
C ASP A 19 -5.53 -3.38 5.14
N ARG A 20 -5.81 -3.32 6.45
CA ARG A 20 -5.51 -2.18 7.32
C ARG A 20 -4.04 -1.74 7.30
N ASP A 21 -3.13 -2.70 7.12
CA ASP A 21 -1.69 -2.50 7.14
C ASP A 21 -1.10 -2.45 5.71
N SER A 22 -1.95 -2.37 4.67
CA SER A 22 -1.50 -2.29 3.27
C SER A 22 -0.62 -1.09 2.97
N GLY A 23 -0.68 -0.04 3.80
CA GLY A 23 0.24 1.08 3.72
C GLY A 23 1.72 0.70 3.94
N GLU A 24 1.99 -0.45 4.57
CA GLU A 24 3.34 -0.97 4.82
C GLU A 24 3.90 -1.83 3.67
N ILE A 25 3.13 -2.07 2.60
CA ILE A 25 3.63 -2.76 1.40
C ILE A 25 4.85 -2.01 0.85
N GLU A 26 5.97 -2.71 0.70
CA GLU A 26 7.18 -2.18 0.07
C GLU A 26 7.10 -2.31 -1.45
N ILE A 27 7.26 -1.19 -2.15
CA ILE A 27 7.27 -1.11 -3.59
C ILE A 27 8.72 -0.93 -4.04
N LEU A 28 9.25 -1.90 -4.77
CA LEU A 28 10.57 -1.81 -5.39
C LEU A 28 10.61 -0.61 -6.36
N THR A 29 11.60 0.25 -6.22
CA THR A 29 11.84 1.41 -7.10
C THR A 29 13.12 1.30 -7.90
N ASP A 30 14.10 0.54 -7.40
CA ASP A 30 15.37 0.30 -8.07
C ASP A 30 15.80 -1.16 -7.82
N LEU A 31 16.00 -1.92 -8.90
CA LEU A 31 16.33 -3.35 -8.82
C LEU A 31 17.81 -3.60 -8.50
N GLU A 32 18.70 -2.70 -8.89
CA GLU A 32 20.15 -2.90 -8.71
C GLU A 32 20.56 -2.64 -7.26
N THR A 33 19.94 -1.65 -6.63
CA THR A 33 20.17 -1.25 -5.24
C THR A 33 19.16 -1.81 -4.26
N GLU A 34 18.15 -2.54 -4.76
CA GLU A 34 17.02 -3.08 -3.99
C GLU A 34 16.27 -2.02 -3.17
N GLN A 35 16.25 -0.77 -3.65
CA GLN A 35 15.55 0.30 -2.96
C GLN A 35 14.04 0.11 -3.04
N THR A 36 13.39 0.32 -1.90
CA THR A 36 11.95 0.25 -1.73
C THR A 36 11.40 1.57 -1.18
N VAL A 37 10.12 1.81 -1.46
CA VAL A 37 9.31 2.85 -0.79
C VAL A 37 8.04 2.22 -0.26
N ARG A 38 7.52 2.67 0.88
CA ARG A 38 6.24 2.13 1.38
C ARG A 38 5.08 2.71 0.57
N LEU A 39 4.03 1.92 0.37
CA LEU A 39 2.85 2.35 -0.38
C LEU A 39 2.21 3.62 0.21
N LYS A 40 2.19 3.76 1.53
CA LYS A 40 1.70 4.98 2.22
C LYS A 40 2.47 6.25 1.89
N GLU A 41 3.73 6.13 1.47
CA GLU A 41 4.56 7.26 1.03
C GLU A 41 4.20 7.69 -0.40
N LEU A 42 3.74 6.74 -1.23
CA LEU A 42 3.27 7.00 -2.59
C LEU A 42 1.82 7.50 -2.66
N LEU A 43 1.05 7.34 -1.58
CA LEU A 43 -0.34 7.77 -1.45
C LEU A 43 -0.59 8.37 -0.04
N PRO A 44 0.05 9.51 0.29
CA PRO A 44 -0.06 10.10 1.62
C PRO A 44 -1.50 10.54 1.90
N ASN A 45 -1.91 10.45 3.16
CA ASN A 45 -3.27 10.83 3.61
C ASN A 45 -4.40 10.10 2.88
N TRP A 46 -4.20 8.82 2.57
CA TRP A 46 -5.26 7.99 1.98
C TRP A 46 -6.57 8.09 2.77
N TRP A 47 -7.66 8.34 2.04
CA TRP A 47 -8.98 8.68 2.57
C TRP A 47 -9.73 7.46 3.10
N GLY A 48 -9.38 6.24 2.65
CA GLY A 48 -10.09 5.01 3.00
C GLY A 48 -9.74 4.39 4.37
N LYS A 49 -8.95 5.06 5.21
CA LYS A 49 -8.50 4.52 6.52
C LYS A 49 -9.66 4.11 7.44
N GLU A 50 -10.77 4.84 7.40
CA GLU A 50 -11.95 4.57 8.24
C GLU A 50 -12.61 3.23 7.92
N ARG A 51 -12.41 2.68 6.71
CA ARG A 51 -12.88 1.34 6.33
C ARG A 51 -12.41 0.25 7.30
N PHE A 52 -11.25 0.46 7.93
CA PHE A 52 -10.65 -0.49 8.86
C PHE A 52 -10.82 -0.08 10.34
N ALA A 53 -11.47 1.04 10.63
CA ALA A 53 -11.66 1.52 12.00
C ALA A 53 -12.60 0.62 12.82
N ASP A 54 -13.58 -0.04 12.17
CA ASP A 54 -14.57 -0.89 12.84
C ASP A 54 -14.24 -2.40 12.84
N PHE A 55 -13.13 -2.81 12.21
CA PHE A 55 -12.67 -4.20 12.19
C PHE A 55 -12.45 -4.88 13.56
N PRO A 56 -12.14 -4.17 14.68
CA PRO A 56 -11.96 -4.82 15.98
C PRO A 56 -13.21 -5.48 16.56
N LYS A 57 -14.41 -5.28 15.99
CA LYS A 57 -15.66 -5.83 16.52
C LYS A 57 -16.05 -7.19 15.94
N MET A 58 -15.50 -7.58 14.80
CA MET A 58 -15.98 -8.77 14.06
C MET A 58 -15.17 -10.04 14.31
N PHE A 59 -13.94 -9.94 14.83
CA PHE A 59 -13.02 -11.07 15.03
C PHE A 59 -12.34 -11.10 16.40
N ARG A 60 -12.98 -10.57 17.44
CA ARG A 60 -12.54 -10.88 18.82
C ARG A 60 -12.99 -12.31 19.15
N GLU A 61 -12.01 -13.21 19.21
CA GLU A 61 -12.09 -14.38 20.10
C GLU A 61 -12.27 -13.93 21.56
#